data_AF-A0A256XR56-F1
#
_entry.id   AF-A0A256XR56-F1
#
_cell.length_a   1.000
_cell.length_b   1.000
_cell.length_c   1.000
_cell.angle_alpha   90.00
_cell.angle_beta   90.00
_cell.angle_gamma   90.00
#
_symmetry.space_group_name_H-M   'P 1'
#
loop_
_entity.id
_entity.type
_entity.pdbx_description
1 polymer ?
#
loop_
_entity_poly.entity_id
_entity_poly.type
_entity_poly.pdbx_seq_one_letter_code
_entity_poly.pdbx_strand_id
1 'polypeptide(L)'
;MFLLIKMQPVNLWKIINRKFGRAEKKLRVVRAFIRYGLKIKKEKGRLGIYLDKIRIPSSSLAEALNIDRRVVVETVKNIYEDSFLREFFEKLEPAGASFRGVSRLLGYRCLVIETYEDRPGILASVSSALAKRNVNILQVIADDPNIIENPKLYVIVSGEVPNNVVSEILKNDVIKNITIS
;
A
#
# COMPACT_ATOMS: atom_id res chain seq x y z
N MET A 1 11.41 -28.30 -20.57
CA MET A 1 9.96 -28.13 -20.37
C MET A 1 9.72 -27.82 -18.90
N PHE A 2 9.65 -26.54 -18.52
CA PHE A 2 9.36 -26.14 -17.14
C PHE A 2 7.86 -26.25 -16.89
N LEU A 3 7.46 -27.11 -15.97
CA LEU A 3 6.08 -27.22 -15.51
C LEU A 3 5.77 -25.93 -14.71
N LEU A 4 5.07 -24.98 -15.33
CA LEU A 4 4.48 -23.85 -14.61
C LEU A 4 3.36 -24.39 -13.73
N ILE A 5 3.65 -24.68 -12.46
CA ILE A 5 2.62 -24.87 -11.45
C ILE A 5 1.88 -23.53 -11.36
N LYS A 6 0.69 -23.44 -11.95
CA LYS A 6 -0.22 -22.31 -11.78
C LYS A 6 -0.74 -22.33 -10.33
N MET A 7 0.05 -21.80 -9.39
CA MET A 7 -0.48 -21.42 -8.10
C MET A 7 -1.43 -20.25 -8.32
N GLN A 8 -2.73 -20.46 -8.09
CA GLN A 8 -3.64 -19.33 -8.05
C GLN A 8 -3.32 -18.48 -6.80
N PRO A 9 -3.21 -17.15 -6.95
CA PRO A 9 -2.90 -16.29 -5.82
C PRO A 9 -4.03 -16.35 -4.79
N VAL A 10 -3.66 -16.39 -3.52
CA VAL A 10 -4.62 -16.34 -2.41
C VAL A 10 -5.29 -14.96 -2.40
N ASN A 11 -6.61 -14.92 -2.41
CA ASN A 11 -7.36 -13.68 -2.28
C ASN A 11 -7.48 -13.27 -0.80
N LEU A 12 -6.52 -12.46 -0.34
CA LEU A 12 -6.45 -11.94 1.03
C LEU A 12 -7.76 -11.23 1.44
N TRP A 13 -8.31 -10.37 0.58
CA TRP A 13 -9.51 -9.59 0.89
C TRP A 13 -10.76 -10.44 1.05
N LYS A 14 -10.88 -11.55 0.31
CA LYS A 14 -11.94 -12.54 0.52
C LYS A 14 -11.85 -13.17 1.92
N ILE A 15 -10.65 -13.47 2.40
CA ILE A 15 -10.42 -14.03 3.75
C ILE A 15 -10.77 -12.99 4.82
N ILE A 16 -10.30 -11.75 4.66
CA ILE A 16 -10.58 -10.64 5.58
C ILE A 16 -12.09 -10.37 5.64
N ASN A 17 -12.77 -10.26 4.49
CA ASN A 17 -14.21 -9.99 4.44
C ASN A 17 -15.05 -11.12 5.04
N ARG A 18 -14.64 -12.38 4.85
CA ARG A 18 -15.30 -13.52 5.51
C ARG A 18 -15.24 -13.41 7.04
N LYS A 19 -14.14 -12.90 7.60
CA LYS A 19 -13.94 -12.81 9.06
C LYS A 19 -14.46 -11.51 9.67
N PHE A 20 -14.33 -10.39 8.97
CA PHE A 20 -14.57 -9.04 9.51
C PHE A 20 -15.60 -8.22 8.71
N GLY A 21 -16.15 -8.74 7.61
CA GLY A 21 -17.00 -7.97 6.68
C GLY A 21 -18.31 -7.43 7.28
N ARG A 22 -18.78 -8.00 8.40
CA ARG A 22 -19.95 -7.51 9.14
C ARG A 22 -19.59 -6.56 10.30
N ALA A 23 -18.31 -6.32 10.54
CA ALA A 23 -17.79 -5.54 11.66
C ALA A 23 -16.90 -4.41 11.15
N GLU A 24 -17.53 -3.32 10.70
CA GLU A 24 -16.86 -2.18 10.07
C GLU A 24 -15.68 -1.64 10.89
N LYS A 25 -15.87 -1.45 12.21
CA LYS A 25 -14.79 -0.96 13.10
C LYS A 25 -13.60 -1.91 13.14
N LYS A 26 -13.83 -3.23 13.11
CA LYS A 26 -12.73 -4.22 13.05
C LYS A 26 -12.05 -4.17 11.68
N LEU A 27 -12.82 -4.05 10.59
CA LEU A 27 -12.27 -3.93 9.24
C LEU A 27 -11.38 -2.69 9.10
N ARG A 28 -11.75 -1.56 9.72
CA ARG A 28 -10.91 -0.34 9.78
C ARG A 28 -9.55 -0.62 10.46
N VAL A 29 -9.53 -1.42 11.52
CA VAL A 29 -8.26 -1.86 12.16
C VAL A 29 -7.45 -2.71 11.20
N VAL A 30 -8.04 -3.73 10.55
CA VAL A 30 -7.31 -4.60 9.60
C VAL A 30 -6.72 -3.78 8.44
N ARG A 31 -7.49 -2.84 7.87
CA ARG A 31 -7.01 -1.93 6.83
C ARG A 31 -5.83 -1.09 7.31
N ALA A 32 -5.85 -0.61 8.56
CA ALA A 32 -4.74 0.14 9.14
C ALA A 32 -3.49 -0.72 9.28
N PHE A 33 -3.62 -2.00 9.68
CA PHE A 33 -2.47 -2.91 9.73
C PHE A 33 -1.82 -3.08 8.37
N ILE A 34 -2.62 -3.32 7.31
CA ILE A 34 -2.10 -3.47 5.95
C ILE A 34 -1.48 -2.17 5.45
N ARG A 35 -2.18 -1.04 5.62
CA ARG A 35 -1.74 0.29 5.16
C ARG A 35 -0.38 0.70 5.74
N TYR A 36 -0.16 0.43 7.02
CA TYR A 36 1.06 0.86 7.71
C TYR A 36 2.11 -0.26 7.86
N GLY A 37 1.83 -1.48 7.41
CA GLY A 37 2.70 -2.62 7.63
C GLY A 37 2.86 -2.99 9.10
N LEU A 38 1.78 -2.90 9.89
CA LEU A 38 1.81 -3.25 11.30
C LEU A 38 1.86 -4.78 11.47
N LYS A 39 2.81 -5.22 12.29
CA LYS A 39 2.99 -6.62 12.68
C LYS A 39 2.24 -6.93 13.97
N ILE A 40 1.75 -8.16 14.08
CA ILE A 40 1.36 -8.75 15.36
C ILE A 40 2.52 -9.60 15.85
N LYS A 41 2.88 -9.49 17.13
CA LYS A 41 3.82 -10.41 17.77
C LYS A 41 3.28 -10.85 19.12
N LYS A 42 3.54 -12.11 19.50
CA LYS A 42 3.29 -12.62 20.84
C LYS A 42 4.59 -12.63 21.62
N GLU A 43 4.71 -11.79 22.64
CA GLU A 43 5.88 -11.70 23.51
C GLU A 43 5.46 -11.89 24.97
N LYS A 44 6.16 -12.78 25.69
CA LYS A 44 5.87 -13.09 27.10
C LYS A 44 4.38 -13.39 27.36
N GLY A 45 3.75 -14.12 26.44
CA GLY A 45 2.34 -14.49 26.52
C GLY A 45 1.33 -13.41 26.11
N ARG A 46 1.77 -12.20 25.76
CA ARG A 46 0.88 -11.08 25.38
C ARG A 46 1.02 -10.73 23.91
N LEU A 47 -0.11 -10.44 23.26
CA LEU A 47 -0.13 -9.91 21.90
C LEU A 47 0.26 -8.42 21.91
N GLY A 48 1.08 -8.02 20.95
CA GLY A 48 1.48 -6.64 20.72
C GLY A 48 1.39 -6.28 19.25
N ILE A 49 1.25 -4.97 19.00
CA ILE A 49 1.23 -4.36 17.67
C ILE A 49 2.59 -3.69 17.48
N TYR A 50 3.21 -3.88 16.32
CA TYR A 50 4.55 -3.36 16.05
C TYR A 50 4.61 -2.72 14.68
N LEU A 51 5.35 -1.62 14.58
CA LEU A 51 5.89 -1.13 13.33
C LEU A 51 7.37 -1.53 13.31
N ASP A 52 7.68 -2.58 12.55
CA ASP A 52 8.98 -3.26 12.61
C ASP A 52 9.39 -3.69 14.05
N LYS A 53 10.31 -2.96 14.68
CA LYS A 53 10.78 -3.18 16.06
C LYS A 53 10.12 -2.25 17.08
N ILE A 54 9.38 -1.24 16.62
CA ILE A 54 8.76 -0.23 17.48
C ILE A 54 7.39 -0.76 17.94
N ARG A 55 7.20 -0.86 19.25
CA ARG A 55 5.90 -1.26 19.81
C ARG A 55 4.90 -0.12 19.69
N ILE A 56 3.74 -0.41 19.12
CA ILE A 56 2.62 0.52 18.99
C ILE A 56 1.56 0.23 20.06
N PRO A 57 1.25 1.17 20.98
CA PRO A 57 0.18 0.99 21.94
C PRO A 57 -1.18 0.86 21.24
N SER A 58 -2.01 -0.08 21.69
CA SER A 58 -3.37 -0.23 21.13
C SER A 58 -4.23 1.00 21.35
N SER A 59 -3.97 1.81 22.38
CA SER A 59 -4.63 3.09 22.63
C SER A 59 -4.30 4.12 21.53
N SER A 60 -3.03 4.25 21.16
CA SER A 60 -2.60 5.17 20.10
C SER A 60 -3.21 4.79 18.75
N LEU A 61 -3.27 3.50 18.42
CA LEU A 61 -3.94 3.06 17.19
C LEU A 61 -5.46 3.29 17.25
N ALA A 62 -6.08 3.07 18.40
CA ALA A 62 -7.51 3.30 18.61
C ALA A 62 -7.89 4.78 18.45
N GLU A 63 -7.09 5.68 19.03
CA GLU A 63 -7.22 7.13 18.91
C GLU A 63 -7.08 7.58 17.44
N ALA A 64 -6.00 7.15 16.77
CA ALA A 64 -5.76 7.48 15.36
C ALA A 64 -6.88 7.00 14.43
N LEU A 65 -7.58 5.92 14.81
CA LEU A 65 -8.72 5.37 14.07
C LEU A 65 -10.07 5.87 14.60
N ASN A 66 -10.12 6.70 15.63
CA ASN A 66 -11.36 7.12 16.29
C ASN A 66 -12.31 5.92 16.59
N ILE A 67 -11.77 4.89 17.27
CA ILE A 67 -12.50 3.70 17.70
C ILE A 67 -12.15 3.36 19.15
N ASP A 68 -13.00 2.55 19.80
CA ASP A 68 -12.72 2.07 21.16
C ASP A 68 -11.51 1.11 21.17
N ARG A 69 -10.61 1.30 22.14
CA ARG A 69 -9.39 0.48 22.32
C ARG A 69 -9.69 -1.02 22.42
N ARG A 70 -10.81 -1.41 23.01
CA ARG A 70 -11.22 -2.82 23.13
C ARG A 70 -11.46 -3.45 21.77
N VAL A 71 -11.97 -2.69 20.79
CA VAL A 71 -12.15 -3.17 19.41
C VAL A 71 -10.80 -3.49 18.77
N VAL A 72 -9.78 -2.66 18.99
CA VAL A 72 -8.41 -2.94 18.50
C VAL A 72 -7.87 -4.23 19.11
N VAL A 73 -7.95 -4.36 20.44
CA VAL A 73 -7.44 -5.54 21.16
C VAL A 73 -8.17 -6.81 20.71
N GLU A 74 -9.50 -6.76 20.59
CA GLU A 74 -10.31 -7.88 20.12
C GLU A 74 -9.97 -8.26 18.67
N THR A 75 -9.78 -7.26 17.80
CA THR A 75 -9.40 -7.51 16.40
C THR A 75 -8.03 -8.19 16.31
N VAL A 76 -7.04 -7.73 17.08
CA VAL A 76 -5.70 -8.35 17.15
C VAL A 76 -5.80 -9.80 17.61
N LYS A 77 -6.63 -10.09 18.62
CA LYS A 77 -6.91 -11.45 19.08
C LYS A 77 -7.54 -12.29 17.97
N ASN A 78 -8.58 -11.78 17.29
CA ASN A 78 -9.26 -12.49 16.21
C ASN A 78 -8.34 -12.76 15.00
N ILE A 79 -7.41 -11.86 14.69
CA ILE A 79 -6.37 -12.08 13.67
C ILE A 79 -5.46 -13.22 14.12
N TYR A 80 -4.96 -13.17 15.36
CA TYR A 80 -3.98 -14.14 15.87
C TYR A 80 -4.55 -15.58 16.01
N GLU A 81 -5.87 -15.70 16.22
CA GLU A 81 -6.58 -16.97 16.25
C GLU A 81 -6.79 -17.58 14.86
N ASP A 82 -6.64 -16.79 13.79
CA ASP A 82 -6.62 -17.29 12.41
C ASP A 82 -5.22 -17.77 12.05
N SER A 83 -5.05 -19.01 11.57
CA SER A 83 -3.72 -19.49 11.20
C SER A 83 -3.10 -18.68 10.05
N PHE A 84 -3.89 -18.41 9.00
CA PHE A 84 -3.43 -17.68 7.82
C PHE A 84 -3.20 -16.20 8.13
N LEU A 85 -4.19 -15.52 8.75
CA LEU A 85 -4.01 -14.09 9.05
C LEU A 85 -2.92 -13.86 10.10
N ARG A 86 -2.76 -14.76 11.09
CA ARG A 86 -1.62 -14.70 12.01
C ARG A 86 -0.31 -14.72 11.26
N GLU A 87 -0.08 -15.73 10.41
CA GLU A 87 1.16 -15.84 9.65
C GLU A 87 1.40 -14.62 8.76
N PHE A 88 0.35 -14.14 8.08
CA PHE A 88 0.42 -12.94 7.25
C PHE A 88 0.84 -11.71 8.07
N PHE A 89 0.14 -11.40 9.18
CA PHE A 89 0.42 -10.22 10.00
C PHE A 89 1.65 -10.37 10.91
N GLU A 90 2.18 -11.57 11.14
CA GLU A 90 3.49 -11.75 11.79
C GLU A 90 4.63 -11.39 10.82
N LYS A 91 4.45 -11.64 9.52
CA LYS A 91 5.45 -11.42 8.46
C LYS A 91 5.34 -10.08 7.73
N LEU A 92 4.19 -9.40 7.82
CA LEU A 92 3.91 -8.16 7.09
C LEU A 92 4.91 -7.04 7.38
N GLU A 93 5.54 -6.45 6.36
CA GLU A 93 6.52 -5.37 6.53
C GLU A 93 6.01 -4.01 6.03
N PRO A 94 6.45 -2.90 6.66
CA PRO A 94 6.19 -1.58 6.10
C PRO A 94 6.94 -1.40 4.78
N ALA A 95 6.29 -0.78 3.79
CA ALA A 95 6.89 -0.50 2.48
C ALA A 95 7.98 0.59 2.49
N GLY A 96 8.27 1.18 3.66
CA GLY A 96 9.22 2.27 3.84
C GLY A 96 8.58 3.66 3.78
N ALA A 97 9.43 4.70 3.84
CA ALA A 97 8.99 6.09 3.81
C ALA A 97 8.58 6.53 2.40
N SER A 98 7.50 7.31 2.28
CA SER A 98 7.13 7.95 1.01
C SER A 98 7.82 9.32 0.89
N PHE A 99 8.46 9.56 -0.26
CA PHE A 99 9.08 10.85 -0.57
C PHE A 99 8.10 11.86 -1.18
N ARG A 100 6.83 11.48 -1.40
CA ARG A 100 5.82 12.36 -2.02
C ARG A 100 5.69 13.72 -1.32
N GLY A 101 5.69 13.73 0.01
CA GLY A 101 5.53 14.96 0.79
C GLY A 101 6.78 15.86 0.82
N VAL A 102 7.95 15.31 0.48
CA VAL A 102 9.25 15.98 0.57
C VAL A 102 9.95 16.11 -0.79
N SER A 103 9.32 15.69 -1.89
CA SER A 103 9.94 15.65 -3.21
C SER A 103 10.48 17.01 -3.62
N ARG A 104 9.66 18.07 -3.51
CA ARG A 104 10.06 19.44 -3.86
C ARG A 104 11.23 19.95 -3.03
N LEU A 105 11.26 19.64 -1.74
CA LEU A 105 12.36 20.04 -0.86
C LEU A 105 13.69 19.45 -1.32
N LEU A 106 13.67 18.24 -1.89
CA LEU A 106 14.84 17.52 -2.39
C LEU A 106 15.17 17.84 -3.86
N GLY A 107 14.44 18.76 -4.51
CA GLY A 107 14.57 19.02 -5.95
C GLY A 107 14.07 17.88 -6.83
N TYR A 108 13.24 16.98 -6.29
CA TYR A 108 12.59 15.89 -7.02
C TYR A 108 11.21 16.31 -7.49
N ARG A 109 10.69 15.59 -8.49
CA ARG A 109 9.30 15.74 -8.95
C ARG A 109 8.53 14.45 -8.68
N CYS A 110 7.26 14.58 -8.32
CA CYS A 110 6.36 13.45 -8.14
C CYS A 110 5.28 13.49 -9.22
N LEU A 111 5.28 12.50 -10.11
CA LEU A 111 4.19 12.26 -11.04
C LEU A 111 3.11 11.47 -10.29
N VAL A 112 1.90 12.02 -10.27
CA VAL A 112 0.70 11.38 -9.74
C VAL A 112 -0.15 10.95 -10.94
N ILE A 113 -0.25 9.64 -11.15
CA ILE A 113 -0.95 9.04 -12.28
C ILE A 113 -2.29 8.51 -11.79
N GLU A 114 -3.35 9.00 -12.42
CA GLU A 114 -4.73 8.53 -12.23
C GLU A 114 -5.14 7.71 -13.45
N THR A 115 -5.83 6.59 -13.23
CA THR A 115 -6.27 5.70 -14.29
C THR A 115 -7.79 5.49 -14.26
N TYR A 116 -8.36 5.14 -15.41
CA TYR A 116 -9.76 4.73 -15.50
C TYR A 116 -10.00 3.34 -14.91
N GLU A 117 -9.01 2.46 -15.06
CA GLU A 117 -9.00 1.10 -14.55
C GLU A 117 -7.58 0.67 -14.16
N ASP A 118 -7.47 -0.36 -13.32
CA ASP A 118 -6.19 -0.97 -12.97
C ASP A 118 -5.94 -2.19 -13.88
N ARG A 119 -4.90 -2.11 -14.71
CA ARG A 119 -4.51 -3.18 -15.63
C ARG A 119 -2.99 -3.16 -15.90
N PRO A 120 -2.42 -4.27 -16.40
CA PRO A 120 -1.01 -4.31 -16.78
C PRO A 120 -0.63 -3.20 -17.77
N GLY A 121 0.60 -2.69 -17.65
CA GLY A 121 1.18 -1.74 -18.60
C GLY A 121 1.20 -0.27 -18.16
N ILE A 122 0.49 0.10 -17.08
CA ILE A 122 0.49 1.48 -16.55
C ILE A 122 1.91 1.91 -16.15
N LEU A 123 2.55 1.19 -15.23
CA LEU A 123 3.92 1.49 -14.79
C LEU A 123 4.93 1.35 -15.94
N ALA A 124 4.74 0.38 -16.85
CA ALA A 124 5.62 0.20 -18.00
C ALA A 124 5.59 1.41 -18.94
N SER A 125 4.40 1.96 -19.20
CA SER A 125 4.23 3.19 -20.00
C SER A 125 4.93 4.38 -19.37
N VAL A 126 4.73 4.59 -18.07
CA VAL A 126 5.36 5.70 -17.32
C VAL A 126 6.89 5.55 -17.30
N SER A 127 7.38 4.39 -16.88
CA SER A 127 8.83 4.14 -16.77
C SER A 127 9.55 4.20 -18.11
N SER A 128 8.95 3.69 -19.19
CA SER A 128 9.53 3.77 -20.53
C SER A 128 9.62 5.21 -21.04
N ALA A 129 8.58 6.02 -20.83
CA ALA A 129 8.58 7.42 -21.25
C ALA A 129 9.68 8.23 -20.55
N LEU A 130 9.86 8.00 -19.24
CA LEU A 130 10.92 8.62 -18.41
C LEU A 130 12.31 8.15 -18.83
N ALA A 131 12.52 6.84 -18.99
CA ALA A 131 13.80 6.26 -19.36
C ALA A 131 14.32 6.79 -20.71
N LYS A 132 13.44 6.96 -21.71
CA LYS A 132 13.81 7.56 -23.01
C LYS A 132 14.37 8.98 -22.92
N ARG A 133 14.09 9.72 -21.84
CA ARG A 133 14.65 11.06 -21.57
C ARG A 133 15.73 11.05 -20.51
N ASN A 134 16.24 9.87 -20.14
CA ASN A 134 17.25 9.72 -19.10
C ASN A 134 16.80 10.32 -17.74
N VAL A 135 15.51 10.23 -17.42
CA VAL A 135 14.96 10.66 -16.13
C VAL A 135 14.95 9.47 -15.18
N ASN A 136 15.77 9.54 -14.12
CA ASN A 136 15.88 8.45 -13.16
C ASN A 136 14.70 8.43 -12.17
N ILE A 137 14.14 7.25 -11.94
CA ILE A 137 13.07 7.00 -10.98
C ILE A 137 13.70 6.67 -9.62
N LEU A 138 13.32 7.40 -8.59
CA LEU A 138 13.80 7.21 -7.22
C LEU A 138 12.87 6.32 -6.40
N GLN A 139 11.56 6.45 -6.62
CA GLN A 139 10.55 5.69 -5.88
C GLN A 139 9.27 5.53 -6.70
N VAL A 140 8.66 4.36 -6.58
CA VAL A 140 7.35 4.05 -7.15
C VAL A 140 6.45 3.54 -6.04
N ILE A 141 5.25 4.11 -5.90
CA ILE A 141 4.25 3.70 -4.92
C ILE A 141 2.93 3.52 -5.64
N ALA A 142 2.34 2.33 -5.56
CA ALA A 142 1.01 2.04 -6.06
C ALA A 142 0.06 1.88 -4.87
N ASP A 143 -1.04 2.62 -4.86
CA ASP A 143 -2.10 2.43 -3.87
C ASP A 143 -2.83 1.10 -4.11
N ASP A 144 -3.23 0.41 -3.03
CA ASP A 144 -4.11 -0.76 -3.12
C ASP A 144 -5.58 -0.27 -3.26
N PRO A 145 -6.30 -0.65 -4.33
CA PRO A 145 -7.70 -0.25 -4.57
C PRO A 145 -8.67 -0.74 -3.48
N ASN A 146 -8.31 -1.77 -2.70
CA ASN A 146 -9.14 -2.26 -1.60
C ASN A 146 -8.99 -1.41 -0.32
N ILE A 147 -7.97 -0.55 -0.27
CA ILE A 147 -7.65 0.31 0.88
C ILE A 147 -7.98 1.77 0.56
N ILE A 148 -7.63 2.21 -0.66
CA ILE A 148 -7.77 3.58 -1.12
C ILE A 148 -8.86 3.64 -2.17
N GLU A 149 -9.86 4.50 -1.96
CA GLU A 149 -11.03 4.63 -2.85
C GLU A 149 -10.66 5.12 -4.25
N ASN A 150 -9.71 6.05 -4.33
CA ASN A 150 -9.20 6.60 -5.60
C ASN A 150 -7.70 6.28 -5.69
N PRO A 151 -7.33 5.01 -5.97
CA PRO A 151 -5.94 4.57 -5.95
C PRO A 151 -5.16 5.28 -7.04
N LYS A 152 -3.93 5.71 -6.72
CA LYS A 152 -3.05 6.36 -7.68
C LYS A 152 -1.70 5.64 -7.73
N LEU A 153 -1.01 5.83 -8.84
CA LEU A 153 0.40 5.50 -8.96
C LEU A 153 1.21 6.78 -8.76
N TYR A 154 2.16 6.76 -7.82
CA TYR A 154 3.10 7.85 -7.57
C TYR A 154 4.47 7.43 -8.07
N VAL A 155 5.07 8.25 -8.94
CA VAL A 155 6.43 8.05 -9.45
C VAL A 155 7.26 9.27 -9.12
N ILE A 156 8.21 9.10 -8.21
CA ILE A 156 9.14 10.14 -7.79
C ILE A 156 10.40 10.01 -8.62
N VAL A 157 10.85 11.12 -9.22
CA VAL A 157 11.99 11.18 -10.13
C VAL A 157 13.02 12.21 -9.69
N SER A 158 14.28 11.97 -10.05
CA SER A 158 15.35 12.94 -9.81
C SER A 158 15.28 14.08 -10.83
N GLY A 159 14.91 15.27 -10.38
CA GLY A 159 14.91 16.48 -11.22
C GLY A 159 13.66 16.67 -12.08
N GLU A 160 13.81 17.53 -13.08
CA GLU A 160 12.70 18.00 -13.92
C GLU A 160 12.14 16.94 -14.86
N VAL A 161 10.84 17.08 -15.16
CA VAL A 161 10.12 16.20 -16.09
C VAL A 161 9.91 16.96 -17.40
N PRO A 162 10.53 16.54 -18.52
CA PRO A 162 10.31 17.19 -19.81
C PRO A 162 8.84 17.16 -20.23
N ASN A 163 8.33 18.25 -20.82
CA ASN A 163 6.91 18.39 -21.20
C ASN A 163 6.41 17.24 -22.09
N ASN A 164 7.27 16.72 -22.98
CA ASN A 164 6.91 15.65 -23.90
C ASN A 164 6.74 14.27 -23.22
N VAL A 165 7.17 14.10 -21.97
CA VAL A 165 6.94 12.87 -21.19
C VAL A 165 5.45 12.69 -20.93
N VAL A 166 4.79 13.75 -20.45
CA VAL A 166 3.35 13.71 -20.13
C VAL A 166 2.54 13.32 -21.36
N SER A 167 2.80 13.97 -22.49
CA SER A 167 2.13 13.65 -23.76
C SER A 167 2.38 12.22 -24.25
N GLU A 168 3.55 11.64 -23.97
CA GLU A 168 3.82 10.24 -24.33
C GLU A 168 3.08 9.26 -23.42
N ILE A 169 3.07 9.52 -22.10
CA ILE A 169 2.39 8.66 -21.13
C ILE A 169 0.88 8.66 -21.41
N LEU A 170 0.29 9.82 -21.72
CA LEU A 170 -1.14 9.96 -22.05
C LEU A 170 -1.55 9.27 -23.36
N LYS A 171 -0.63 8.71 -24.14
CA LYS A 171 -0.98 7.81 -25.27
C LYS A 171 -1.55 6.47 -24.79
N ASN A 172 -1.30 6.10 -23.53
CA ASN A 172 -1.98 4.96 -22.91
C ASN A 172 -3.40 5.39 -22.52
N ASP A 173 -4.39 4.84 -23.21
CA ASP A 173 -5.81 5.14 -23.09
C ASP A 173 -6.40 4.91 -21.69
N VAL A 174 -5.74 4.08 -20.86
CA VAL A 174 -6.16 3.86 -19.47
C VAL A 174 -5.69 4.96 -18.52
N ILE A 175 -4.69 5.74 -18.89
CA ILE A 175 -4.22 6.85 -18.06
C ILE A 175 -5.16 8.04 -18.26
N LYS A 176 -5.90 8.35 -17.21
CA LYS A 176 -6.90 9.43 -17.18
C LYS A 176 -6.26 10.79 -17.05
N ASN A 177 -5.31 10.91 -16.12
CA ASN A 177 -4.70 12.19 -15.80
C ASN A 177 -3.30 12.01 -15.19
N ILE A 178 -2.45 13.03 -15.36
CA ILE A 178 -1.12 13.09 -14.76
C ILE A 178 -0.95 14.47 -14.13
N THR A 179 -0.68 14.49 -12.83
CA THR A 179 -0.29 15.73 -12.11
C THR A 179 1.17 15.65 -11.71
N ILE A 180 1.93 16.71 -11.89
CA ILE A 180 3.33 16.76 -11.46
C ILE A 180 3.47 17.74 -10.30
N SER A 181 3.74 17.23 -9.11
CA SER A 181 4.01 18.04 -7.92
C SER A 181 5.50 18.16 -7.65
#